data_AF-A6I1J2-F1
#
_entry.id   AF-A6I1J2-F1
#
_cell.length_a   1.000
_cell.length_b   1.000
_cell.length_c   1.000
_cell.angle_alpha   90.00
_cell.angle_beta   90.00
_cell.angle_gamma   90.00
#
_symmetry.space_group_name_H-M   'P 1'
#
loop_
_entity.id
_entity.type
_entity.pdbx_description
1 polymer ?
#
loop_
_entity_poly.entity_id
_entity_poly.type
_entity_poly.pdbx_seq_one_letter_code
_entity_poly.pdbx_strand_id
1 'polypeptide(L)' 'MPHIEQVSRAMFELKILESSGLTEVLIYGSCNHKLRAKWMLQSMAERYRLRQERGMLKLEEAMKTLELGQCLE' A
#
# COMPACT_ATOMS: atom_id res chain seq x y z
N MET A 1 8.51 10.14 -7.53
CA MET A 1 8.11 8.74 -7.83
C MET A 1 8.22 8.56 -9.34
N PRO A 2 9.44 8.53 -9.91
CA PRO A 2 9.65 8.95 -11.31
C PRO A 2 8.87 8.13 -12.34
N HIS A 3 8.78 6.81 -12.13
CA HIS A 3 8.06 5.92 -13.05
C HIS A 3 6.55 6.12 -13.02
N ILE A 4 5.97 6.33 -11.83
CA ILE A 4 4.53 6.55 -11.71
C ILE A 4 4.18 7.90 -12.35
N GLU A 5 5.03 8.92 -12.14
CA GLU A 5 4.87 10.25 -12.75
C GLU A 5 4.88 10.18 -14.27
N GLN A 6 5.77 9.38 -14.83
CA GLN A 6 5.86 9.15 -16.27
C GLN A 6 4.60 8.47 -16.83
N VAL A 7 4.13 7.40 -16.20
CA VAL A 7 2.96 6.63 -16.68
C VAL A 7 1.66 7.39 -16.49
N SER A 8 1.51 8.11 -15.38
CA SER A 8 0.32 8.91 -15.11
C SER A 8 0.34 10.27 -15.82
N ARG A 9 1.51 10.72 -16.30
CA ARG A 9 1.76 12.06 -16.84
C ARG A 9 1.34 13.16 -15.86
N ALA A 10 1.60 12.92 -14.57
CA ALA A 10 1.29 13.80 -13.46
C ALA A 10 2.51 13.87 -12.53
N MET A 11 2.75 15.02 -11.90
CA MET A 11 3.81 15.19 -10.91
C MET A 11 3.25 14.93 -9.51
N PHE A 12 4.05 14.33 -8.63
CA PHE A 12 3.65 14.10 -7.24
C PHE A 12 4.54 14.88 -6.28
N GLU A 13 3.93 15.40 -5.22
CA GLU A 13 4.62 15.90 -4.04
C GLU A 13 4.10 15.14 -2.83
N LEU A 14 5.01 14.73 -1.95
CA LEU A 14 4.71 13.92 -0.77
C LEU A 14 4.92 14.78 0.47
N LYS A 15 3.91 14.85 1.32
CA LYS A 15 3.97 15.54 2.62
C LYS A 15 3.70 14.55 3.73
N ILE A 16 4.65 14.40 4.63
CA ILE A 16 4.50 13.54 5.81
C ILE A 16 3.71 14.33 6.85
N LEU A 17 2.58 13.77 7.28
CA LEU A 17 1.77 14.33 8.36
C LEU A 17 2.28 13.75 9.68
N GLU A 18 3.22 14.46 10.32
CA GLU A 18 3.97 13.96 11.48
C GLU A 18 3.09 13.50 12.65
N SER A 19 1.88 14.07 12.80
CA SER A 19 0.95 13.72 13.86
C SER A 19 0.17 12.41 13.65
N SER A 20 0.01 11.95 12.41
CA SER A 20 -0.81 10.77 12.08
C SER A 20 -0.01 9.60 11.50
N GLY A 21 1.28 9.83 11.20
CA GLY A 21 2.09 8.87 10.46
C GLY A 21 1.60 8.64 9.02
N LEU A 22 0.66 9.46 8.53
CA LEU A 22 0.15 9.41 7.18
C LEU A 22 1.02 10.25 6.24
N THR A 23 1.01 9.90 4.96
CA THR A 23 1.62 10.74 3.91
C THR A 23 0.51 11.27 3.01
N GLU A 24 0.38 12.59 2.96
CA GLU A 24 -0.46 13.27 1.98
C GLU A 24 0.24 13.30 0.62
N VAL A 25 -0.49 12.95 -0.43
CA VAL A 25 0.02 12.93 -1.81
C VAL A 25 -0.68 14.01 -2.63
N LEU A 26 0.07 15.03 -3.02
CA LEU A 26 -0.41 16.09 -3.90
C LEU A 26 -0.15 15.70 -5.35
N ILE A 27 -1.16 15.84 -6.20
CA ILE A 27 -1.10 15.43 -7.62
C ILE A 27 -1.28 16.66 -8.51
N TYR A 28 -0.29 16.94 -9.33
CA TYR A 28 -0.27 18.05 -10.29
C TYR A 28 -0.35 17.54 -11.73
N GLY A 29 -1.07 18.26 -12.59
CA GLY A 29 -1.29 17.88 -13.99
C GLY A 29 -2.68 18.25 -14.49
N SER A 30 -3.02 17.84 -15.71
CA SER A 30 -4.38 18.00 -16.26
C SER A 30 -5.39 17.17 -15.47
N CYS A 31 -6.68 17.52 -15.53
CA CYS A 31 -7.74 16.80 -14.81
C CYS A 31 -7.70 15.29 -15.08
N ASN A 32 -7.57 14.89 -16.35
CA ASN A 32 -7.50 13.49 -16.76
C ASN A 32 -6.25 12.77 -16.21
N HIS A 33 -5.09 13.43 -16.18
CA HIS A 33 -3.87 12.87 -15.62
C HIS A 33 -3.96 12.73 -14.10
N LYS A 34 -4.54 13.72 -13.40
CA LYS A 34 -4.81 13.65 -11.95
C LYS A 34 -5.74 12.50 -11.61
N LEU A 35 -6.82 12.32 -12.37
CA LEU A 35 -7.78 11.23 -12.17
C LEU A 35 -7.11 9.87 -12.35
N ARG A 36 -6.34 9.69 -13.44
CA ARG A 36 -5.56 8.48 -13.69
C ARG A 36 -4.57 8.19 -12.57
N ALA A 37 -3.79 9.19 -12.17
CA ALA A 37 -2.82 9.09 -11.10
C ALA A 37 -3.46 8.66 -9.78
N LYS A 38 -4.58 9.28 -9.41
CA LYS A 38 -5.34 8.93 -8.20
C LYS A 38 -5.80 7.47 -8.23
N TRP A 39 -6.39 7.03 -9.34
CA TRP A 39 -6.82 5.63 -9.52
C TRP A 39 -5.66 4.63 -9.38
N MET A 40 -4.52 4.94 -10.00
CA MET A 40 -3.32 4.09 -9.90
C MET A 40 -2.85 3.97 -8.45
N LEU A 41 -2.74 5.08 -7.73
CA LEU A 41 -2.29 5.08 -6.33
C LEU A 41 -3.25 4.31 -5.43
N GLN A 42 -4.56 4.52 -5.57
CA GLN A 42 -5.57 3.78 -4.79
C GLN A 42 -5.49 2.27 -5.06
N SER A 43 -5.32 1.88 -6.33
CA SER A 43 -5.20 0.47 -6.71
C SER A 43 -3.89 -0.16 -6.21
N MET A 44 -2.82 0.62 -6.08
CA MET A 44 -1.55 0.16 -5.50
C MET A 44 -1.67 0.00 -3.99
N ALA A 45 -2.27 0.96 -3.29
CA ALA A 45 -2.51 0.91 -1.85
C ALA A 45 -3.36 -0.31 -1.48
N GLU A 46 -4.44 -0.56 -2.22
CA GLU A 46 -5.31 -1.70 -1.98
C GLU A 46 -4.60 -3.04 -2.21
N ARG A 47 -3.83 -3.15 -3.31
CA ARG A 47 -3.00 -4.35 -3.55
C ARG A 47 -1.97 -4.58 -2.45
N TYR A 48 -1.39 -3.51 -1.90
CA TYR A 48 -0.45 -3.60 -0.79
C TYR A 48 -1.15 -4.09 0.48
N ARG A 49 -2.30 -3.49 0.84
CA ARG A 49 -3.13 -3.91 1.98
C ARG A 49 -3.48 -5.40 1.92
N LEU A 50 -4.00 -5.86 0.78
CA LEU A 50 -4.38 -7.26 0.58
C LEU A 50 -3.19 -8.23 0.69
N ARG A 51 -1.99 -7.82 0.26
CA ARG A 51 -0.78 -8.64 0.43
C ARG A 51 -0.34 -8.71 1.89
N GLN A 52 -0.42 -7.61 2.61
CA GLN A 52 -0.10 -7.59 4.04
C GLN A 52 -1.06 -8.49 4.83
N GLU A 53 -2.37 -8.38 4.57
CA GLU A 53 -3.37 -9.23 5.21
C GLU A 53 -3.15 -10.71 4.92
N ARG A 54 -2.86 -11.06 3.66
CA ARG A 54 -2.51 -12.45 3.31
C ARG A 54 -1.24 -12.93 4.00
N GLY A 55 -0.23 -12.07 4.15
CA GLY A 55 1.00 -12.39 4.87
C GLY A 55 0.74 -12.65 6.36
N MET A 56 -0.07 -11.80 6.98
CA MET A 56 -0.49 -11.93 8.38
C MET A 56 -1.29 -13.21 8.63
N LEU A 57 -2.24 -13.54 7.76
CA LEU A 57 -3.00 -14.79 7.85
C LEU A 57 -2.09 -16.03 7.77
N LYS A 58 -1.10 -16.03 6.87
CA LYS A 58 -0.12 -17.12 6.77
C LYS A 58 0.75 -17.25 8.02
N LEU A 59 1.13 -16.12 8.62
CA LEU A 59 1.89 -16.12 9.87
C LEU A 59 1.05 -16.70 11.02
N GLU A 60 -0.20 -16.27 11.16
CA GLU A 60 -1.13 -16.77 12.18
C GLU A 60 -1.34 -18.29 12.04
N GLU A 61 -1.52 -18.79 10.82
CA GLU A 61 -1.64 -20.22 10.54
C GLU A 61 -0.38 -20.99 10.95
N ALA A 62 0.80 -20.49 10.58
CA ALA A 62 2.07 -21.11 10.96
C ALA A 62 2.28 -21.12 12.48
N MET A 63 1.90 -20.05 13.19
CA MET A 63 1.94 -19.99 14.64
C MET A 63 1.02 -21.04 15.29
N LYS A 64 -0.22 -21.18 14.80
CA LYS A 64 -1.14 -22.22 15.28
C LYS A 64 -0.59 -23.62 15.06
N THR A 65 0.02 -23.90 13.90
CA THR A 65 0.69 -25.19 13.65
C THR A 65 1.85 -25.44 14.62
N LEU A 66 2.65 -24.41 14.91
CA LEU A 66 3.76 -24.53 15.86
C LEU A 66 3.28 -24.79 17.29
N GLU A 67 2.25 -24.07 17.75
CA GLU A 67 1.64 -24.28 19.08
C GLU A 67 1.05 -25.70 19.21
N LEU A 68 0.39 -26.21 18.17
CA LEU A 68 -0.13 -27.58 18.15
C LEU A 68 0.99 -28.63 18.18
N GLY A 69 2.14 -28.35 17.54
CA GLY A 69 3.32 -29.22 17.59
C GLY A 69 3.95 -29.32 18.97
N GLN A 70 3.89 -28.24 19.77
CA GLN A 70 4.40 -28.22 21.15
C GLN A 70 3.47 -28.89 22.17
N CYS A 71 2.17 -29.03 21.87
CA CYS A 71 1.21 -29.72 22.73
C CYS A 71 1.12 -31.25 22.48
N LEU A 72 1.83 -31.77 21.48
CA LEU A 72 1.84 -33.19 21.12
C LEU A 72 3.11 -33.94 21.56
N GLU A 73 3.96 -33.30 22.38
CA GLU A 73 5.08 -33.95 23.10
C GLU A 73 4.72 -34.32 24.54
#